data_AF-T0HU25-F1
#
_entry.id   AF-T0HU25-F1
#
_cell.length_a   1.000
_cell.length_b   1.000
_cell.length_c   1.000
_cell.angle_alpha   90.00
_cell.angle_beta   90.00
_cell.angle_gamma   90.00
#
_symmetry.space_group_name_H-M   'P 1'
#
loop_
_entity.id
_entity.type
_entity.pdbx_description
1 polymer ?
#
loop_
_entity_poly.entity_id
_entity_poly.type
_entity_poly.pdbx_seq_one_letter_code
_entity_poly.pdbx_strand_id
1 'polypeptide(L)'
;MEKVRHQLFLPKPLSDRLEALAAKPGASKSAILVDAVTAWLNRRGASELEDRFAIRLDRLTQAIGRVDRDTYVVLETLALFIRFELAIQTPLSENDQAGRALGAKRFEAFVTQVGRQVSTGRRSLGGTPAASTREGE
;
A
#
# COMPACT_ATOMS: atom_id res chain seq x y z
N MET A 1 -22.75 32.67 -21.03
CA MET A 1 -21.40 32.86 -20.45
C MET A 1 -20.82 34.12 -21.07
N GLU A 2 -20.51 35.11 -20.26
CA GLU A 2 -20.01 36.41 -20.72
C GLU A 2 -18.58 36.25 -21.27
N LYS A 3 -18.28 36.88 -22.42
CA LYS A 3 -16.97 36.81 -23.06
C LYS A 3 -16.23 38.12 -22.82
N VAL A 4 -15.09 38.06 -22.14
CA VAL A 4 -14.21 39.22 -21.92
C VAL A 4 -13.14 39.26 -23.00
N ARG A 5 -12.96 40.42 -23.65
CA ARG A 5 -11.92 40.62 -24.67
C ARG A 5 -10.57 40.88 -24.00
N HIS A 6 -9.59 40.05 -24.29
CA HIS A 6 -8.19 40.26 -23.89
C HIS A 6 -7.35 40.67 -25.11
N GLN A 7 -6.53 41.72 -24.98
CA GLN A 7 -5.48 42.06 -25.95
C GLN A 7 -4.15 41.50 -25.43
N LEU A 8 -3.53 40.64 -26.24
CA LEU A 8 -2.32 39.91 -25.89
C LEU A 8 -1.33 40.03 -27.05
N PHE A 9 -0.04 40.15 -26.74
CA PHE A 9 1.01 40.05 -27.76
C PHE A 9 1.57 38.63 -27.78
N LEU A 10 1.63 38.04 -28.98
CA LEU A 10 2.26 36.74 -29.21
C LEU A 10 3.59 36.98 -29.94
N PRO A 11 4.68 36.32 -29.54
CA PRO A 11 5.90 36.30 -30.33
C PRO A 11 5.59 35.83 -31.76
N LYS A 12 6.24 36.44 -32.77
CA LYS A 12 5.98 36.14 -34.18
C LYS A 12 5.97 34.63 -34.50
N PRO A 13 6.94 33.82 -34.03
CA PRO A 13 6.93 32.38 -34.28
C PRO A 13 5.71 31.64 -33.69
N LEU A 14 5.16 32.13 -32.57
CA LEU A 14 3.98 31.55 -31.93
C LEU A 14 2.70 31.98 -32.65
N SER A 15 2.64 33.24 -33.12
CA SER A 15 1.54 33.74 -33.94
C SER A 15 1.41 32.94 -35.23
N ASP A 16 2.52 32.69 -35.92
CA ASP A 16 2.51 31.93 -37.18
C ASP A 16 2.01 30.48 -36.98
N ARG A 17 2.39 29.86 -35.86
CA ARG A 17 1.89 28.52 -35.47
C ARG A 17 0.39 28.53 -35.16
N LEU A 18 -0.10 29.55 -34.46
CA LEU A 18 -1.53 29.71 -34.17
C LEU A 18 -2.34 29.93 -35.46
N GLU A 19 -1.80 30.72 -36.40
CA GLU A 19 -2.38 30.94 -37.72
C GLU A 19 -2.53 29.61 -38.47
N ALA A 20 -1.46 28.81 -38.51
CA ALA A 20 -1.46 27.50 -39.17
C ALA A 20 -2.47 26.52 -38.54
N LEU A 21 -2.65 26.57 -37.21
CA LEU A 21 -3.65 25.74 -36.52
C LEU A 21 -5.08 26.19 -36.82
N ALA A 22 -5.32 27.50 -36.89
CA ALA A 22 -6.64 28.07 -37.17
C ALA A 22 -7.02 28.02 -38.66
N ALA A 23 -6.06 27.74 -39.55
CA ALA A 23 -6.34 27.54 -40.98
C ALA A 23 -7.15 26.25 -41.26
N LYS A 24 -7.28 25.35 -40.28
CA LYS A 24 -8.10 24.13 -40.41
C LYS A 24 -9.59 24.47 -40.27
N PRO A 25 -10.47 23.86 -41.09
CA PRO A 25 -11.91 24.08 -40.98
C PRO A 25 -12.43 23.73 -39.58
N GLY A 26 -13.21 24.63 -38.99
CA GLY A 26 -13.87 24.42 -37.69
C GLY A 26 -13.10 24.89 -36.45
N ALA A 27 -11.87 25.41 -36.57
CA ALA A 27 -11.09 25.90 -35.43
C ALA A 27 -10.80 27.41 -35.53
N SER A 28 -11.40 28.21 -34.65
CA SER A 28 -11.04 29.64 -34.54
C SER A 28 -9.84 29.84 -33.61
N LYS A 29 -9.03 30.88 -33.85
CA LYS A 29 -7.92 31.26 -32.94
C LYS A 29 -8.39 31.42 -31.50
N SER A 30 -9.57 32.01 -31.31
CA SER A 30 -10.17 32.20 -29.98
C SER A 30 -10.50 30.86 -29.32
N ALA A 31 -11.05 29.89 -30.06
CA ALA A 31 -11.35 28.56 -29.52
C ALA A 31 -10.07 27.83 -29.11
N ILE A 32 -9.05 27.85 -29.98
CA ILE A 32 -7.74 27.24 -29.70
C ILE A 32 -7.11 27.86 -28.44
N LEU A 33 -7.17 29.17 -28.29
CA LEU A 33 -6.63 29.86 -27.11
C LEU A 33 -7.41 29.51 -25.84
N VAL A 34 -8.74 29.43 -25.90
CA VAL A 34 -9.58 29.03 -24.76
C VAL A 34 -9.22 27.61 -24.31
N ASP A 35 -9.10 26.66 -25.25
CA ASP A 35 -8.75 25.28 -24.94
C ASP A 35 -7.34 25.17 -24.35
N ALA A 36 -6.38 25.87 -24.95
CA ALA A 36 -4.99 25.88 -24.47
C ALA A 36 -4.87 26.46 -23.05
N VAL A 37 -5.53 27.59 -22.77
CA VAL A 37 -5.53 28.22 -21.44
C VAL A 37 -6.24 27.34 -20.43
N THR A 38 -7.39 26.75 -20.78
CA THR A 38 -8.11 25.82 -19.92
C THR A 38 -7.25 24.60 -19.57
N ALA A 39 -6.63 23.97 -20.57
CA ALA A 39 -5.74 22.83 -20.37
C ALA A 39 -4.51 23.19 -19.53
N TRP A 40 -3.98 24.40 -19.65
CA TRP A 40 -2.85 24.87 -18.85
C TRP A 40 -3.24 25.14 -17.39
N LEU A 41 -4.37 25.81 -17.15
CA LEU A 41 -4.88 26.07 -15.81
C LEU A 41 -5.22 24.76 -15.08
N ASN A 42 -5.86 23.81 -15.77
CA ASN A 42 -6.19 22.50 -15.22
C ASN A 42 -4.93 21.70 -14.88
N ARG A 43 -3.92 21.69 -15.77
CA ARG A 43 -2.64 21.02 -15.50
C ARG A 43 -1.91 21.61 -14.30
N ARG A 44 -1.88 22.95 -14.18
CA ARG A 44 -1.27 23.58 -13.00
C ARG A 44 -2.02 23.19 -11.72
N GLY A 45 -3.35 23.22 -11.74
CA GLY A 45 -4.16 22.80 -10.59
C GLY A 45 -3.90 21.35 -10.18
N ALA A 46 -3.81 20.43 -11.14
CA ALA A 46 -3.48 19.03 -10.88
C ALA A 46 -2.05 18.86 -10.32
N SER A 47 -1.05 19.50 -10.92
CA SER A 47 0.35 19.45 -10.48
C SER A 47 0.52 20.01 -9.06
N GLU A 48 -0.09 21.15 -8.74
CA GLU A 48 0.00 21.75 -7.40
C GLU A 48 -0.69 20.89 -6.33
N LEU A 49 -1.69 20.11 -6.73
CA LEU A 49 -2.39 19.17 -5.86
C LEU A 49 -1.54 17.91 -5.66
N GLU A 50 -1.03 17.32 -6.73
CA GLU A 50 -0.08 16.19 -6.69
C GLU A 50 1.14 16.49 -5.82
N ASP A 51 1.79 17.64 -6.01
CA ASP A 51 2.97 18.03 -5.22
C ASP A 51 2.65 18.16 -3.72
N ARG A 52 1.47 18.71 -3.38
CA ARG A 52 1.04 18.86 -1.98
C ARG A 52 0.64 17.53 -1.34
N PHE A 53 0.06 16.61 -2.11
CA PHE A 53 -0.44 15.35 -1.59
C PHE A 53 0.58 14.21 -1.64
N ALA A 54 1.54 14.22 -2.57
CA ALA A 54 2.58 13.20 -2.68
C ALA A 54 3.36 13.04 -1.37
N ILE A 55 3.86 14.15 -0.81
CA ILE A 55 4.61 14.12 0.46
C ILE A 55 3.76 13.58 1.61
N ARG A 56 2.46 13.90 1.64
CA ARG A 56 1.54 13.43 2.68
C ARG A 56 1.25 11.94 2.53
N LEU A 57 1.06 11.47 1.30
CA LEU A 57 0.79 10.07 0.98
C LEU A 57 2.00 9.18 1.28
N ASP A 58 3.21 9.67 0.99
CA ASP A 58 4.45 8.98 1.34
C ASP A 58 4.59 8.83 2.86
N ARG A 59 4.31 9.89 3.62
CA ARG A 59 4.33 9.84 5.09
C ARG A 59 3.28 8.89 5.65
N LEU A 60 2.07 8.84 5.08
CA LEU A 60 1.03 7.89 5.46
C LEU A 60 1.48 6.45 5.18
N THR A 61 2.06 6.20 4.01
CA THR A 61 2.58 4.88 3.63
C THR A 61 3.66 4.41 4.61
N GLN A 62 4.58 5.29 4.99
CA GLN A 62 5.60 4.98 6.00
C GLN A 62 5.00 4.76 7.40
N ALA A 63 3.95 5.50 7.77
CA ALA A 63 3.25 5.31 9.04
C ALA A 63 2.52 3.96 9.10
N ILE A 64 1.82 3.57 8.04
CA ILE A 64 1.17 2.26 7.93
C ILE A 64 2.22 1.14 8.02
N GLY A 65 3.34 1.28 7.32
CA GLY A 65 4.45 0.32 7.42
C GLY A 65 5.15 0.26 8.79
N ARG A 66 5.03 1.29 9.64
CA ARG A 66 5.43 1.21 11.06
C ARG A 66 4.39 0.44 11.88
N VAL A 67 3.10 0.75 11.71
CA VAL A 67 2.00 0.07 12.42
C VAL A 67 1.96 -1.43 12.12
N ASP A 68 2.19 -1.83 10.87
CA ASP A 68 2.28 -3.25 10.52
C ASP A 68 3.42 -3.95 11.26
N ARG A 69 4.61 -3.31 11.33
CA ARG A 69 5.75 -3.86 12.08
C ARG A 69 5.47 -3.94 13.57
N ASP A 70 4.88 -2.91 14.15
CA ASP A 70 4.51 -2.88 15.56
C ASP A 70 3.45 -3.98 15.86
N THR A 71 2.52 -4.23 14.95
CA THR A 71 1.53 -5.31 15.06
C THR A 71 2.19 -6.69 15.05
N TYR A 72 3.22 -6.90 14.24
CA TYR A 72 4.03 -8.14 14.27
C TYR A 72 4.78 -8.30 15.60
N VAL A 73 5.39 -7.23 16.12
CA VAL A 73 6.08 -7.24 17.42
C VAL A 73 5.13 -7.59 18.57
N VAL A 74 3.89 -7.08 18.53
CA VAL A 74 2.85 -7.42 19.51
C VAL A 74 2.43 -8.89 19.38
N LEU A 75 2.20 -9.41 18.17
CA LEU A 75 1.87 -10.82 17.97
C LEU A 75 2.98 -11.76 18.45
N GLU A 76 4.25 -11.40 18.24
CA GLU A 76 5.40 -12.17 18.72
C GLU A 76 5.51 -12.12 20.25
N THR A 77 5.33 -10.95 20.85
CA THR A 77 5.32 -10.77 22.31
C THR A 77 4.18 -11.57 22.95
N LEU A 78 2.99 -11.56 22.33
CA LEU A 78 1.84 -12.35 22.79
C LEU A 78 2.11 -13.85 22.70
N ALA A 79 2.76 -14.32 21.63
CA ALA A 79 3.13 -15.71 21.48
C ALA A 79 4.15 -16.15 22.55
N LEU A 80 5.15 -15.31 22.85
CA LEU A 80 6.12 -15.55 23.93
C LEU A 80 5.46 -15.53 25.31
N PHE A 81 4.50 -14.64 25.51
CA PHE A 81 3.72 -14.57 26.74
C PHE A 81 2.86 -15.83 26.94
N ILE A 82 2.13 -16.28 25.90
CA ILE A 82 1.33 -17.52 25.96
C ILE A 82 2.23 -18.73 26.24
N ARG A 83 3.44 -18.79 25.65
CA ARG A 83 4.44 -19.83 25.98
C ARG A 83 4.83 -19.78 27.46
N PHE A 84 5.16 -18.60 27.97
CA PHE A 84 5.58 -18.39 29.35
C PHE A 84 4.48 -18.82 30.34
N GLU A 85 3.23 -18.40 30.11
CA GLU A 85 2.07 -18.80 30.92
C GLU A 85 1.81 -20.31 30.88
N LEU A 86 1.84 -20.94 29.70
CA LEU A 86 1.65 -22.39 29.56
C LEU A 86 2.78 -23.22 30.19
N ALA A 87 3.95 -22.61 30.43
CA ALA A 87 5.06 -23.25 31.14
C ALA A 87 4.97 -23.10 32.66
N ILE A 88 4.24 -22.09 33.17
CA ILE A 88 4.25 -21.68 34.58
C ILE A 88 2.95 -22.03 35.32
N GLN A 89 1.80 -22.12 34.63
CA GLN A 89 0.49 -22.33 35.27
C GLN A 89 0.16 -23.78 35.70
N THR A 90 1.15 -24.67 35.82
CA THR A 90 1.00 -25.79 36.75
C THR A 90 2.33 -25.92 37.49
N PRO A 91 2.36 -25.89 38.84
CA PRO A 91 3.58 -26.23 39.56
C PRO A 91 3.87 -27.71 39.28
N LEU A 92 4.63 -27.97 38.23
CA LEU A 92 5.21 -29.27 37.95
C LEU A 92 6.06 -29.59 39.17
N SER A 93 5.68 -30.60 39.97
CA SER A 93 6.52 -31.06 41.08
C SER A 93 7.95 -31.30 40.56
N GLU A 94 8.98 -31.18 41.40
CA GLU A 94 10.39 -31.26 40.94
C GLU A 94 10.67 -32.52 40.11
N ASN A 95 9.90 -33.61 40.28
CA ASN A 95 10.02 -34.86 39.55
C ASN A 95 9.21 -34.96 38.25
N ASP A 96 8.44 -33.95 37.85
CA ASP A 96 7.64 -33.98 36.61
C ASP A 96 8.48 -33.56 35.38
N GLN A 97 9.49 -34.38 35.10
CA GLN A 97 10.31 -34.26 33.89
C GLN A 97 9.45 -34.41 32.62
N ALA A 98 8.36 -35.17 32.68
CA ALA A 98 7.48 -35.42 31.55
C ALA A 98 6.70 -34.16 31.14
N GLY A 99 6.14 -33.40 32.10
CA GLY A 99 5.44 -32.15 31.83
C GLY A 99 6.36 -31.07 31.27
N ARG A 100 7.59 -30.97 31.78
CA ARG A 100 8.61 -30.04 31.21
C ARG A 100 9.02 -30.43 29.79
N ALA A 101 9.27 -31.71 29.54
CA ALA A 101 9.59 -32.21 28.21
C ALA A 101 8.44 -32.00 27.21
N LEU A 102 7.20 -32.13 27.66
CA LEU A 102 6.01 -31.94 26.83
C LEU A 102 5.77 -30.46 26.49
N GLY A 103 5.98 -29.55 27.45
CA GLY A 103 5.93 -28.10 27.21
C GLY A 103 6.99 -27.67 26.18
N ALA A 104 8.21 -28.21 26.28
CA ALA A 104 9.29 -27.94 25.32
C ALA A 104 8.92 -28.43 23.90
N LYS A 105 8.41 -29.65 23.75
CA LYS A 105 7.97 -30.20 22.45
C LYS A 105 6.84 -29.40 21.81
N ARG A 106 5.87 -28.96 22.63
CA ARG A 106 4.72 -28.18 22.13
C ARG A 106 5.14 -26.79 21.67
N PHE A 107 6.06 -26.16 22.38
CA PHE A 107 6.61 -24.88 21.97
C PHE A 107 7.43 -25.00 20.68
N GLU A 108 8.26 -26.04 20.54
CA GLU A 108 9.06 -26.24 19.34
C GLU A 108 8.16 -26.43 18.10
N ALA A 109 7.13 -27.27 18.20
CA ALA A 109 6.15 -27.45 17.13
C ALA A 109 5.44 -26.14 16.73
N PHE A 110 5.11 -25.30 17.72
CA PHE A 110 4.50 -23.99 17.49
C PHE A 110 5.46 -23.04 16.74
N VAL A 111 6.73 -22.94 17.17
CA VAL A 111 7.73 -22.09 16.50
C VAL A 111 8.01 -22.55 15.08
N THR A 112 8.15 -23.86 14.85
CA THR A 112 8.35 -24.41 13.50
C THR A 112 7.18 -24.09 12.59
N GLN A 113 5.95 -24.11 13.12
CA GLN A 113 4.76 -23.78 12.36
C GLN A 113 4.67 -22.27 12.06
N VAL A 114 5.00 -21.40 13.01
CA VAL A 114 5.06 -19.94 12.79
C VAL A 114 6.16 -19.58 11.80
N GLY A 115 7.36 -20.14 11.93
CA GLY A 115 8.49 -19.88 11.04
C GLY A 115 8.23 -20.28 9.59
N ARG A 116 7.55 -21.41 9.37
CA ARG A 116 7.11 -21.85 8.04
C ARG A 116 6.02 -20.95 7.45
N GLN A 117 5.17 -20.37 8.29
CA GLN A 117 4.11 -19.49 7.83
C GLN A 117 4.63 -18.07 7.51
N VAL A 118 5.59 -17.58 8.28
CA VAL A 118 6.28 -16.30 8.03
C VAL A 118 7.16 -16.40 6.78
N SER A 119 7.92 -17.48 6.60
CA SER A 119 8.84 -17.64 5.45
C SER A 119 8.13 -17.79 4.11
N THR A 120 6.86 -18.21 4.11
CA THR A 120 6.04 -18.28 2.90
C THR A 120 5.37 -16.95 2.55
N GLY A 121 5.54 -15.91 3.36
CA GLY A 121 4.96 -14.57 3.16
C GLY A 121 3.43 -14.55 3.14
N ARG A 122 2.78 -15.66 3.48
CA ARG A 122 1.33 -15.84 3.43
C ARG A 122 0.74 -15.65 4.82
N ARG A 123 -0.30 -14.81 4.89
CA ARG A 123 -1.12 -14.62 6.10
C ARG A 123 -1.69 -15.98 6.54
N SER A 124 -1.53 -16.34 7.81
CA SER A 124 -2.05 -17.61 8.38
C SER A 124 -3.58 -17.67 8.44
N LEU A 125 -4.23 -16.51 8.50
CA LEU A 125 -5.68 -16.39 8.40
C LEU A 125 -6.05 -15.99 6.96
N GLY A 126 -6.24 -17.02 6.11
CA GLY A 126 -6.73 -16.87 4.74
C GLY A 126 -6.30 -17.98 3.79
N GLY A 127 -7.03 -19.10 3.79
CA GLY A 127 -6.95 -20.12 2.72
C GLY A 127 -7.17 -21.56 3.16
N THR A 128 -8.43 -21.94 3.32
CA THR A 128 -8.99 -23.29 3.54
C THR A 128 -8.77 -24.24 2.34
N PRO A 129 -9.15 -25.52 2.46
CA PRO A 129 -8.29 -26.69 2.31
C PRO A 129 -8.16 -27.18 0.85
N ALA A 130 -7.11 -27.93 0.52
CA ALA A 130 -7.16 -28.80 -0.65
C ALA A 130 -6.59 -30.17 -0.28
N ALA A 131 -7.50 -31.01 0.20
CA ALA A 131 -7.37 -32.46 0.21
C ALA A 131 -7.77 -33.01 -1.17
N SER A 132 -6.89 -33.82 -1.75
CA SER A 132 -7.19 -34.99 -2.59
C SER A 132 -5.82 -35.61 -2.91
N THR A 133 -5.38 -36.66 -2.20
CA THR A 133 -5.82 -38.05 -2.42
C THR A 133 -5.76 -38.43 -3.89
N ARG A 134 -4.71 -39.16 -4.26
CA ARG A 134 -4.67 -40.26 -5.25
C ARG A 134 -3.54 -41.18 -4.83
N GLU A 135 -3.60 -42.50 -4.85
CA GLU A 135 -4.64 -43.54 -4.81
C GLU A 135 -3.84 -44.87 -4.91
N GLY A 136 -4.32 -45.95 -4.29
CA GLY A 136 -3.71 -47.28 -4.24
C GLY A 136 -3.42 -47.67 -2.80
N GLU A 137 -4.15 -48.59 -2.16
CA GLU A 137 -4.75 -49.83 -2.67
C GLU A 137 -5.91 -50.27 -1.76
#